data_AF-A0A382PBV3-F1
#
_entry.id   AF-A0A382PBV3-F1
#
_cell.length_a   1.000
_cell.length_b   1.000
_cell.length_c   1.000
_cell.angle_alpha   90.00
_cell.angle_beta   90.00
_cell.angle_gamma   90.00
#
_symmetry.space_group_name_H-M   'P 1'
#
loop_
_entity.id
_entity.type
_entity.pdbx_description
1 polymer ?
#
loop_
_entity_poly.entity_id
_entity_poly.type
_entity_poly.pdbx_seq_one_letter_code
_entity_poly.pdbx_strand_id
1 'polypeptide(L)' 'QPELDYGGKRNPDGQGFAAFGQVVKGMDLVKNIQKMNSNDQFLEKIVSIHIELK' A
#
# COMPACT_ATOMS: atom_id res chain seq x y z
N GLN A 1 2.14 -2.89 9.33
CA GLN A 1 3.24 -1.90 9.25
C GLN A 1 3.01 -0.86 10.34
N PRO A 2 3.96 -0.64 11.26
CA PRO A 2 3.84 0.40 12.28
C PRO A 2 4.40 1.75 11.80
N GLU A 3 4.02 2.82 12.51
CA GLU A 3 4.61 4.17 12.46
C GLU A 3 4.38 4.98 11.17
N LEU A 4 3.17 4.95 10.61
CA LEU A 4 2.81 5.70 9.40
C LEU A 4 2.10 7.04 9.70
N ASP A 5 1.53 7.19 10.89
CA ASP A 5 0.85 8.41 11.31
C ASP A 5 1.84 9.48 11.81
N TYR A 6 1.34 10.70 12.02
CA TYR A 6 2.10 11.79 12.63
C TYR A 6 2.72 11.36 13.97
N GLY A 7 4.02 11.66 14.15
CA GLY A 7 4.82 11.23 15.30
C GLY A 7 5.45 9.84 15.16
N GLY A 8 5.22 9.10 14.07
CA GLY A 8 5.93 7.85 13.74
C GLY A 8 7.36 8.09 13.25
N LYS A 9 8.25 7.10 13.39
CA LYS A 9 9.67 7.21 13.01
C LYS A 9 10.01 6.52 11.69
N ARG A 10 9.01 6.14 10.89
CA ARG A 10 9.21 5.54 9.57
C ARG A 10 9.86 6.54 8.61
N ASN A 11 9.39 7.79 8.63
CA ASN A 11 10.06 8.92 7.97
C ASN A 11 10.82 9.73 9.04
N PRO A 12 12.08 10.13 8.80
CA PRO A 12 12.91 10.80 9.81
C PRO A 12 12.36 12.14 10.33
N ASP A 13 11.47 12.78 9.58
CA ASP A 13 10.88 14.08 9.92
C ASP A 13 9.74 13.99 10.94
N GLY A 14 9.22 12.80 11.21
CA GLY A 14 8.09 12.58 12.13
C GLY A 14 6.74 13.07 11.62
N GLN A 15 6.63 13.50 10.36
CA GLN A 15 5.38 14.06 9.83
C GLN A 15 4.38 12.99 9.40
N GLY A 16 4.80 11.73 9.32
CA GLY A 16 3.97 10.61 8.85
C GLY A 16 3.74 10.65 7.35
N PHE A 17 2.62 10.06 6.90
CA PHE A 17 2.20 10.02 5.50
C PHE A 17 0.78 10.57 5.35
N ALA A 18 0.55 11.43 4.35
CA ALA A 18 -0.77 11.97 4.07
C ALA A 18 -1.68 10.93 3.39
N ALA A 19 -2.76 10.52 4.07
CA ALA A 19 -3.82 9.73 3.44
C ALA A 19 -4.68 10.62 2.53
N PHE A 20 -4.87 10.22 1.28
CA PHE A 20 -5.62 11.02 0.27
C PHE A 20 -6.86 10.30 -0.29
N GLY A 21 -7.16 9.10 0.19
CA GLY A 21 -8.27 8.31 -0.28
C GLY A 21 -8.40 7.00 0.48
N GLN A 22 -9.47 6.26 0.16
CA GLN A 22 -9.74 4.95 0.73
C GLN A 22 -10.31 4.00 -0.33
N VAL A 23 -10.06 2.71 -0.16
CA VAL A 23 -10.62 1.66 -1.01
C VAL A 23 -12.10 1.49 -0.66
N VAL A 24 -13.00 1.92 -1.54
CA VAL A 24 -14.45 1.79 -1.33
C VAL A 24 -15.03 0.46 -1.83
N LYS A 25 -14.30 -0.25 -2.71
CA LYS A 25 -14.66 -1.56 -3.28
C LYS A 25 -13.41 -2.37 -3.58
N GLY A 26 -13.50 -3.70 -3.46
CA GLY A 26 -12.40 -4.61 -3.83
C GLY A 26 -11.31 -4.80 -2.77
N MET A 27 -11.60 -4.51 -1.48
CA MET A 27 -10.61 -4.69 -0.41
C MET A 27 -10.15 -6.16 -0.26
N ASP A 28 -10.99 -7.13 -0.61
CA ASP A 28 -10.59 -8.54 -0.60
C ASP A 28 -9.55 -8.86 -1.68
N LEU A 29 -9.63 -8.20 -2.85
CA LEU A 29 -8.58 -8.29 -3.88
C LEU A 29 -7.27 -7.71 -3.37
N VAL A 30 -7.29 -6.54 -2.70
CA VAL A 30 -6.11 -5.94 -2.07
C VAL A 30 -5.47 -6.90 -1.07
N LYS A 31 -6.27 -7.52 -0.19
CA LYS A 31 -5.80 -8.52 0.78
C LYS A 31 -5.23 -9.77 0.10
N ASN A 32 -5.78 -10.20 -1.03
CA ASN A 32 -5.23 -11.32 -1.78
C ASN A 32 -3.86 -10.98 -2.39
N ILE A 33 -3.70 -9.77 -2.93
CA ILE A 33 -2.40 -9.29 -3.44
C ILE A 33 -1.37 -9.20 -2.31
N GLN A 34 -1.76 -8.66 -1.15
CA GLN A 34 -0.87 -8.56 0.03
C GLN A 34 -0.33 -9.91 0.51
N LYS A 35 -1.08 -11.00 0.31
CA LYS A 35 -0.71 -12.36 0.70
C LYS A 35 0.16 -13.08 -0.32
N MET A 36 0.39 -12.51 -1.51
CA MET A 36 1.23 -13.12 -2.53
C MET A 36 2.69 -13.21 -2.07
N ASN A 37 3.44 -14.16 -2.64
CA ASN A 37 4.87 -14.28 -2.38
C ASN A 37 5.60 -12.99 -2.71
N SER A 38 6.49 -12.59 -1.83
CA SER A 38 7.31 -11.39 -1.95
C SER A 38 8.70 -11.63 -1.40
N ASN A 39 9.67 -10.97 -2.00
CA ASN A 39 11.00 -10.80 -1.43
C ASN A 39 11.10 -9.36 -0.89
N ASP A 40 11.34 -9.23 0.41
CA ASP A 40 11.22 -7.98 1.15
C ASP A 40 9.85 -7.29 0.97
N GLN A 41 9.79 -6.23 0.16
CA GLN A 41 8.58 -5.46 -0.14
C GLN A 41 8.18 -5.53 -1.62
N PHE A 42 8.83 -6.41 -2.39
CA PHE A 42 8.57 -6.59 -3.81
C PHE A 42 7.87 -7.94 -4.05
N LEU A 43 6.74 -7.91 -4.76
CA LEU A 43 6.06 -9.12 -5.20
C LEU A 43 6.95 -9.88 -6.19
N GLU A 44 7.05 -11.21 -6.04
CA GLU A 44 7.78 -12.05 -6.99
C GLU A 44 7.05 -12.13 -8.34
N LYS A 45 5.72 -12.06 -8.30
CA LYS A 45 4.85 -12.06 -9.47
C LYS A 45 4.29 -10.67 -9.73
N ILE A 46 4.46 -10.18 -10.96
CA ILE A 46 3.90 -8.91 -11.41
C ILE A 46 2.38 -8.96 -11.44
N VAL A 47 1.74 -7.92 -10.92
CA VAL A 47 0.29 -7.68 -11.00
C VAL A 47 0.06 -6.45 -11.88
N SER A 48 -0.46 -6.65 -13.08
CA SER A 48 -0.73 -5.56 -14.02
C SER A 48 -1.90 -4.70 -13.54
N ILE A 49 -1.73 -3.38 -13.62
CA ILE A 49 -2.80 -2.41 -13.36
C ILE A 49 -3.38 -1.98 -14.71
N HIS A 50 -4.68 -2.20 -14.89
CA HIS A 50 -5.41 -1.73 -16.07
C HIS A 50 -6.28 -0.54 -15.67
N ILE A 51 -6.01 0.63 -16.24
CA ILE A 51 -6.78 1.85 -16.00
C ILE A 51 -7.23 2.38 -17.36
N GLU A 52 -8.52 2.66 -17.49
CA GLU A 52 -9.06 3.50 -18.55
C GLU A 52 -9.21 4.92 -18.02
N LEU A 53 -8.44 5.85 -18.59
CA LEU A 53 -8.60 7.26 -18.33
C LEU A 53 -9.65 7.82 -19.30
N LYS A 54 -10.61 8.56 -18.77
CA LYS A 54 -11.59 9.30 -19.57
C LYS A 54 -11.01 10.63 -20.02
#